data_AF-A0A8D8SHV5-F1
#
_entry.id   AF-A0A8D8SHV5-F1
#
_cell.length_a   1.000
_cell.length_b   1.000
_cell.length_c   1.000
_cell.angle_alpha   90.00
_cell.angle_beta   90.00
_cell.angle_gamma   90.00
#
_symmetry.space_group_name_H-M   'P 1'
#
loop_
_entity.id
_entity.type
_entity.pdbx_description
1 polymer ?
#
loop_
_entity_poly.entity_id
_entity_poly.type
_entity_poly.pdbx_seq_one_letter_code
_entity_poly.pdbx_strand_id
1 'polypeptide(L)'
;GNMDGFQTLLERFQNKSTLTIPLIFALIRPFGQVHEYLTLPTILKYFMPILEIIPEILDNLTDDELKREAKNESKNDAIAVIIKSCKLLAARVPHQEETVKQLEIFRLKIILRLLQISSFNGKMNALNEVNKVIAGVAYYPHRHPEEEWLTPDRMAKWIKDNNVLEILLRDSLHQPQYVEKLEKILRFLIKEKCLSLGDLDAVWAAQSGKHDAIVKNVHELLAKLAWDFSPVQLDHLFVCFQASWSSANRKQTEKLLELIRRLAEDDKDGVMADKVLNLFWSLAHSDDVMTDIMEQALASHLKILDYSCSQERDKQKTIWLQTCIDEFKSNPKWVVPALRQIKDIVCLYEPGGSSHAGGPTPGRANSANNRQSIIAILIKSHSLITLVTNNLCAYMSQVRDLVRENPDINPEQYYPDGRYNHVTQVQERLSILRFLIKDGQVWLCETQARQIWTALAQEAIFHCDREACFKWFSKLMTDSDPDLDPKMMKDFFEKHILHFEPAQLTESGLKCFEKFFKSVNIVEGKLLHKVKKRSLLLNNADLTGSEYLWRVITNAGEDIAFRAIELLKEVSTHLGPQLQSSLTQYHKTFIGECLDRLRAHYDTIGVLTKQNIGGVGIFEVFEKFVRL
;
A
#
# COMPACT_ATOMS: atom_id res chain seq x y z
N GLY A 1 9.67 -50.81 47.44
CA GLY A 1 9.33 -50.82 48.88
C GLY A 1 9.46 -52.23 49.41
N ASN A 2 8.63 -52.67 50.36
CA ASN A 2 8.72 -53.93 51.11
C ASN A 2 8.93 -55.25 50.32
N MET A 3 8.84 -55.23 48.98
CA MET A 3 9.17 -56.33 48.07
C MET A 3 10.50 -56.09 47.31
N ASP A 4 11.43 -55.34 47.90
CA ASP A 4 12.77 -55.00 47.38
C ASP A 4 12.87 -54.33 45.99
N GLY A 5 11.75 -53.93 45.38
CA GLY A 5 11.77 -53.36 44.01
C GLY A 5 12.64 -52.10 43.82
N PHE A 6 12.88 -51.29 44.87
CA PHE A 6 13.82 -50.17 44.78
C PHE A 6 15.29 -50.62 44.79
N GLN A 7 15.59 -51.68 45.55
CA GLN A 7 16.91 -52.30 45.58
C GLN A 7 17.22 -52.94 44.23
N THR A 8 16.26 -53.69 43.66
CA THR A 8 16.38 -54.27 42.32
C THR A 8 16.59 -53.21 41.24
N LEU A 9 15.91 -52.06 41.35
CA LEU A 9 16.11 -50.93 40.44
C LEU A 9 17.55 -50.39 40.53
N LEU A 10 18.04 -50.14 41.74
CA LEU A 10 19.39 -49.63 41.98
C LEU A 10 20.47 -50.59 41.46
N GLU A 11 20.38 -51.88 41.78
CA GLU A 11 21.31 -52.92 41.32
C GLU A 11 21.38 -53.00 39.80
N ARG A 12 20.23 -52.79 39.13
CA ARG A 12 20.17 -52.75 37.67
C ARG A 12 20.93 -51.57 37.07
N PHE A 13 20.89 -50.41 37.72
CA PHE A 13 21.69 -49.25 37.30
C PHE A 13 23.19 -49.44 37.58
N GLN A 14 23.55 -50.08 38.70
CA GLN A 14 24.94 -50.36 39.06
C GLN A 14 25.64 -51.35 38.09
N ASN A 15 24.91 -52.30 37.51
CA ASN A 15 25.48 -53.29 36.61
C ASN A 15 25.92 -52.69 35.24
N LYS A 16 25.45 -51.49 34.85
CA LYS A 16 25.77 -50.67 33.63
C LYS A 16 25.66 -51.35 32.25
N SER A 17 25.92 -52.65 32.13
CA SER A 17 26.12 -53.45 30.92
C SER A 17 24.86 -53.73 30.09
N THR A 18 23.67 -53.35 30.56
CA THR A 18 22.37 -53.67 29.90
C THR A 18 21.43 -52.48 29.77
N LEU A 19 21.90 -51.25 30.00
CA LEU A 19 21.05 -50.07 30.07
C LEU A 19 21.00 -49.34 28.71
N THR A 20 19.88 -49.49 28.00
CA THR A 20 19.58 -48.70 26.80
C THR A 20 18.77 -47.45 27.15
N ILE A 21 18.81 -46.41 26.32
CA ILE A 21 18.04 -45.17 26.55
C ILE A 21 16.54 -45.42 26.71
N PRO A 22 15.86 -46.24 25.89
CA PRO A 22 14.46 -46.57 26.11
C PRO A 22 14.19 -47.26 27.45
N LEU A 23 15.13 -48.09 27.92
CA LEU A 23 15.01 -48.78 29.20
C LEU A 23 15.19 -47.80 30.37
N ILE A 24 16.21 -46.94 30.33
CA ILE A 24 16.43 -45.90 31.34
C ILE A 24 15.21 -44.98 31.42
N PHE A 25 14.68 -44.54 30.27
CA PHE A 25 13.46 -43.74 30.20
C PHE A 25 12.28 -44.43 30.87
N ALA A 26 12.02 -45.71 30.56
CA ALA A 26 10.92 -46.46 31.13
C ALA A 26 11.06 -46.67 32.65
N LEU A 27 12.30 -46.84 33.13
CA LEU A 27 12.58 -47.08 34.54
C LEU A 27 12.51 -45.79 35.38
N ILE A 28 12.92 -44.63 34.84
CA ILE A 28 13.06 -43.39 35.61
C ILE A 28 11.83 -42.48 35.50
N ARG A 29 11.19 -42.43 34.32
CA ARG A 29 10.05 -41.53 34.07
C ARG A 29 8.95 -41.64 35.13
N PRO A 30 8.49 -42.85 35.53
CA PRO A 30 7.41 -42.98 36.51
C PRO A 30 7.75 -42.28 37.83
N PHE A 31 8.99 -42.44 38.32
CA PHE A 31 9.43 -41.85 39.58
C PHE A 31 9.58 -40.33 39.51
N GLY A 32 9.98 -39.78 38.35
CA GLY A 32 9.92 -38.33 38.14
C GLY A 32 8.48 -37.78 38.18
N GLN A 33 7.48 -38.54 37.73
CA GLN A 33 6.07 -38.11 37.77
C GLN A 33 5.47 -38.15 39.18
N VAL A 34 5.91 -39.09 40.03
CA VAL A 34 5.40 -39.25 41.41
C VAL A 34 6.38 -38.75 42.47
N HIS A 35 7.37 -37.93 42.11
CA HIS A 35 8.46 -37.48 42.98
C HIS A 35 7.98 -36.79 44.27
N GLU A 36 6.83 -36.14 44.25
CA GLU A 36 6.22 -35.49 45.43
C GLU A 36 5.79 -36.51 46.50
N TYR A 37 5.45 -37.75 46.09
CA TYR A 37 5.00 -38.83 46.98
C TYR A 37 6.14 -39.70 47.50
N LEU A 38 7.38 -39.49 47.05
CA LEU A 38 8.55 -40.22 47.52
C LEU A 38 9.09 -39.61 48.82
N THR A 39 9.41 -40.47 49.79
CA THR A 39 10.00 -40.03 51.06
C THR A 39 11.48 -39.71 50.88
N LEU A 40 11.97 -38.69 51.60
CA LEU A 40 13.38 -38.26 51.54
C LEU A 40 14.38 -39.41 51.76
N PRO A 41 14.22 -40.32 52.75
CA PRO A 41 15.12 -41.45 52.93
C PRO A 41 15.14 -42.41 51.74
N THR A 42 14.00 -42.58 51.04
CA THR A 42 13.91 -43.42 49.85
C THR A 42 14.69 -42.81 48.69
N ILE A 43 14.57 -41.50 48.49
CA ILE A 43 15.30 -40.78 47.43
C ILE A 43 16.80 -40.86 47.69
N LEU A 44 17.24 -40.55 48.92
CA LEU A 44 18.64 -40.61 49.32
C LEU A 44 19.26 -42.00 49.15
N LYS A 45 18.57 -43.06 49.60
CA LYS A 45 19.12 -44.42 49.59
C LYS A 45 19.16 -45.04 48.20
N TYR A 46 18.10 -44.86 47.41
CA TYR A 46 17.92 -45.63 46.17
C TYR A 46 18.08 -44.80 44.91
N PHE A 47 17.62 -43.54 44.91
CA PHE A 47 17.60 -42.74 43.69
C PHE A 47 18.85 -41.88 43.53
N MET A 48 19.41 -41.30 44.59
CA MET A 48 20.64 -40.48 44.47
C MET A 48 21.80 -41.21 43.77
N PRO A 49 22.13 -42.49 44.10
CA PRO A 49 23.16 -43.21 43.37
C PRO A 49 22.81 -43.43 41.89
N ILE A 50 21.53 -43.58 41.57
CA ILE A 50 21.05 -43.69 40.18
C ILE A 50 21.23 -42.36 39.44
N LEU A 51 20.98 -41.22 40.10
CA LEU A 51 21.16 -39.89 39.52
C LEU A 51 22.62 -39.57 39.21
N GLU A 52 23.57 -40.18 39.90
CA GLU A 52 25.02 -40.07 39.61
C GLU A 52 25.40 -40.94 38.40
N ILE A 53 24.81 -42.13 38.26
CA ILE A 53 25.10 -43.07 37.16
C ILE A 53 24.53 -42.59 35.81
N ILE A 54 23.34 -41.99 35.79
CA ILE A 54 22.65 -41.62 34.54
C ILE A 54 23.47 -40.64 33.68
N PRO A 55 24.00 -39.52 34.21
CA PRO A 55 24.84 -38.61 33.44
C PRO A 55 26.07 -39.30 32.84
N GLU A 56 26.73 -40.20 33.57
CA GLU A 56 27.88 -40.95 33.04
C GLU A 56 27.49 -41.83 31.83
N ILE A 57 26.33 -42.47 31.88
CA ILE A 57 25.84 -43.29 30.75
C ILE A 57 25.55 -42.38 29.55
N LEU A 58 24.84 -41.27 29.79
CA LEU A 58 24.42 -40.36 28.73
C LEU A 58 25.62 -39.64 28.09
N ASP A 59 26.69 -39.34 28.84
CA ASP A 59 27.88 -38.67 28.30
C ASP A 59 28.70 -39.58 27.37
N ASN A 60 28.71 -40.87 27.66
CA ASN A 60 29.41 -41.90 26.88
C ASN A 60 28.68 -42.33 25.60
N LEU A 61 27.50 -41.77 25.31
CA LEU A 61 26.80 -42.06 24.06
C LEU A 61 27.61 -41.58 22.85
N THR A 62 27.76 -42.48 21.88
CA THR A 62 28.33 -42.15 20.58
C THR A 62 27.38 -41.26 19.77
N ASP A 63 27.93 -40.53 18.81
CA ASP A 63 27.12 -39.66 17.95
C ASP A 63 26.09 -40.44 17.12
N ASP A 64 26.37 -41.69 16.76
CA ASP A 64 25.43 -42.55 16.04
C ASP A 64 24.31 -43.09 16.94
N GLU A 65 24.57 -43.31 18.23
CA GLU A 65 23.54 -43.63 19.22
C GLU A 65 22.63 -42.43 19.46
N LEU A 66 23.20 -41.24 19.66
CA LEU A 66 22.45 -39.99 19.79
C LEU A 66 21.56 -39.73 18.56
N LYS A 67 22.09 -39.95 17.34
CA LYS A 67 21.32 -39.82 16.10
C LYS A 67 20.19 -40.82 16.00
N ARG A 68 20.39 -42.07 16.42
CA ARG A 68 19.35 -43.12 16.41
C ARG A 68 18.20 -42.77 17.35
N GLU A 69 18.51 -42.33 18.56
CA GLU A 69 17.49 -41.92 19.53
C GLU A 69 16.73 -40.66 19.07
N ALA A 70 17.41 -39.71 18.42
CA ALA A 70 16.79 -38.48 17.93
C ALA A 70 15.81 -38.66 16.74
N LYS A 71 15.86 -39.79 16.02
CA LYS A 71 14.99 -40.07 14.85
C LYS A 71 13.59 -40.59 15.21
N ASN A 72 13.35 -40.97 16.47
CA ASN A 72 12.18 -41.75 16.84
C ASN A 72 10.97 -40.85 17.18
N GLU A 73 10.20 -40.44 16.17
CA GLU A 73 9.06 -39.50 16.28
C GLU A 73 7.94 -39.94 17.25
N SER A 74 7.79 -41.25 17.48
CA SER A 74 6.73 -41.81 18.34
C SER A 74 7.00 -41.69 19.84
N LYS A 75 8.23 -41.34 20.24
CA LYS A 75 8.62 -41.23 21.65
C LYS A 75 9.06 -39.81 21.93
N ASN A 76 8.27 -39.08 22.72
CA ASN A 76 8.67 -37.84 23.38
C ASN A 76 10.14 -37.92 23.82
N ASP A 77 10.94 -36.92 23.43
CA ASP A 77 12.38 -36.79 23.66
C ASP A 77 12.87 -37.50 24.94
N ALA A 78 13.30 -38.76 24.78
CA ALA A 78 13.49 -39.67 25.89
C ALA A 78 14.61 -39.17 26.82
N ILE A 79 15.66 -38.61 26.23
CA ILE A 79 16.80 -38.05 26.96
C ILE A 79 16.36 -36.81 27.76
N ALA A 80 15.61 -35.90 27.14
CA ALA A 80 15.09 -34.73 27.84
C ALA A 80 14.19 -35.10 29.02
N VAL A 81 13.34 -36.12 28.87
CA VAL A 81 12.48 -36.61 29.95
C VAL A 81 13.28 -37.30 31.06
N ILE A 82 14.30 -38.10 30.73
CA ILE A 82 15.20 -38.70 31.72
C ILE A 82 15.82 -37.60 32.58
N ILE A 83 16.42 -36.59 31.95
CA ILE A 83 17.08 -35.49 32.68
C ILE A 83 16.07 -34.70 33.52
N LYS A 84 14.88 -34.41 32.98
CA LYS A 84 13.80 -33.76 33.74
C LYS A 84 13.39 -34.57 34.97
N SER A 85 13.20 -35.88 34.82
CA SER A 85 12.86 -36.77 35.94
C SER A 85 13.97 -36.83 36.98
N CYS A 86 15.24 -36.85 36.56
CA CYS A 86 16.40 -36.78 37.46
C CYS A 86 16.42 -35.47 38.26
N LYS A 87 16.20 -34.32 37.59
CA LYS A 87 16.11 -33.00 38.24
C LYS A 87 15.01 -32.96 39.29
N LEU A 88 13.81 -33.45 38.97
CA LEU A 88 12.68 -33.46 39.90
C LEU A 88 12.95 -34.30 41.16
N LEU A 89 13.69 -35.41 41.01
CA LEU A 89 14.10 -36.24 42.15
C LEU A 89 15.20 -35.56 42.98
N ALA A 90 16.23 -35.00 42.33
CA ALA A 90 17.32 -34.28 43.01
C ALA A 90 16.81 -33.06 43.79
N ALA A 91 15.86 -32.31 43.23
CA ALA A 91 15.28 -31.12 43.85
C ALA A 91 14.48 -31.41 45.14
N ARG A 92 14.13 -32.68 45.41
CA ARG A 92 13.48 -33.07 46.68
C ARG A 92 14.45 -33.22 47.85
N VAL A 93 15.76 -33.25 47.57
CA VAL A 93 16.81 -33.47 48.57
C VAL A 93 17.45 -32.13 48.97
N PRO A 94 17.44 -31.74 50.26
CA PRO A 94 18.11 -30.52 50.71
C PRO A 94 19.62 -30.54 50.39
N HIS A 95 20.19 -29.36 50.11
CA HIS A 95 21.62 -29.17 49.79
C HIS A 95 22.13 -29.89 48.53
N GLN A 96 21.24 -30.31 47.61
CA GLN A 96 21.61 -30.91 46.30
C GLN A 96 21.56 -29.93 45.13
N GLU A 97 21.73 -28.62 45.40
CA GLU A 97 21.72 -27.56 44.38
C GLU A 97 22.80 -27.75 43.32
N GLU A 98 24.00 -28.21 43.69
CA GLU A 98 25.08 -28.49 42.73
C GLU A 98 24.70 -29.64 41.79
N THR A 99 24.05 -30.70 42.29
CA THR A 99 23.58 -31.81 41.46
C THR A 99 22.51 -31.36 40.46
N VAL A 100 21.56 -30.53 40.90
CA VAL A 100 20.55 -29.93 40.02
C VAL A 100 21.20 -29.06 38.94
N LYS A 101 22.19 -28.25 39.32
CA LYS A 101 23.00 -27.45 38.39
C LYS A 101 23.74 -28.32 37.37
N GLN A 102 24.42 -29.38 37.79
CA GLN A 102 25.14 -30.27 36.88
C GLN A 102 24.20 -30.95 35.89
N LEU A 103 23.00 -31.33 36.32
CA LEU A 103 21.97 -31.89 35.42
C LEU A 103 21.49 -30.89 34.37
N GLU A 104 21.36 -29.60 34.70
CA GLU A 104 21.01 -28.55 33.72
C GLU A 104 22.17 -28.27 32.75
N ILE A 105 23.41 -28.16 33.24
CA ILE A 105 24.60 -28.03 32.38
C ILE A 105 24.68 -29.22 31.42
N PHE A 106 24.45 -30.42 31.94
CA PHE A 106 24.45 -31.65 31.14
C PHE A 106 23.34 -31.64 30.08
N ARG A 107 22.13 -31.18 30.44
CA ARG A 107 21.03 -30.99 29.49
C ARG A 107 21.45 -30.12 28.30
N LEU A 108 22.04 -28.96 28.61
CA LEU A 108 22.49 -28.02 27.58
C LEU A 108 23.62 -28.61 26.73
N LYS A 109 24.56 -29.35 27.33
CA LYS A 109 25.63 -30.09 26.63
C LYS A 109 25.06 -31.07 25.61
N ILE A 110 24.05 -31.86 25.99
CA ILE A 110 23.42 -32.83 25.08
C ILE A 110 22.65 -32.12 23.96
N ILE A 111 21.91 -31.05 24.26
CA ILE A 111 21.21 -30.25 23.24
C ILE A 111 22.21 -29.71 22.21
N LEU A 112 23.35 -29.17 22.65
CA LEU A 112 24.39 -28.67 21.75
C LEU A 112 24.93 -29.77 20.84
N ARG A 113 25.28 -30.94 21.40
CA ARG A 113 25.75 -32.10 20.62
C ARG A 113 24.73 -32.47 19.55
N LEU A 114 23.44 -32.56 19.92
CA LEU A 114 22.37 -32.88 18.98
C LEU A 114 22.25 -31.83 17.86
N LEU A 115 22.38 -30.54 18.15
CA LEU A 115 22.36 -29.49 17.12
C LEU A 115 23.51 -29.62 16.12
N GLN A 116 24.69 -30.08 16.56
CA GLN A 116 25.89 -30.18 15.73
C GLN A 116 25.90 -31.44 14.83
N ILE A 117 25.46 -32.59 15.34
CA ILE A 117 25.71 -33.89 14.69
C ILE A 117 24.49 -34.47 13.94
N SER A 118 23.28 -33.99 14.22
CA SER A 118 22.06 -34.71 13.86
C SER A 118 21.51 -34.39 12.47
N SER A 119 20.72 -35.32 11.92
CA SER A 119 19.89 -35.11 10.73
C SER A 119 18.83 -34.02 10.97
N PHE A 120 18.19 -33.51 9.92
CA PHE A 120 17.13 -32.48 10.02
C PHE A 120 16.12 -32.74 11.17
N ASN A 121 15.57 -33.96 11.28
CA ASN A 121 14.64 -34.31 12.36
C ASN A 121 15.25 -34.20 13.77
N GLY A 122 16.52 -34.60 13.92
CA GLY A 122 17.23 -34.47 15.20
C GLY A 122 17.52 -33.00 15.53
N LYS A 123 17.88 -32.19 14.53
CA LYS A 123 18.06 -30.74 14.71
C LYS A 123 16.76 -30.07 15.10
N MET A 124 15.66 -30.46 14.46
CA MET A 124 14.32 -29.98 14.78
C MET A 124 13.92 -30.33 16.23
N ASN A 125 14.23 -31.54 16.70
CA ASN A 125 13.97 -31.97 18.07
C ASN A 125 14.85 -31.21 19.08
N ALA A 126 16.15 -31.07 18.82
CA ALA A 126 17.03 -30.28 19.66
C ALA A 126 16.59 -28.80 19.72
N LEU A 127 16.17 -28.24 18.59
CA LEU A 127 15.63 -26.88 18.49
C LEU A 127 14.30 -26.71 19.24
N ASN A 128 13.45 -27.75 19.27
CA ASN A 128 12.27 -27.79 20.14
C ASN A 128 12.66 -27.78 21.62
N GLU A 129 13.69 -28.54 22.02
CA GLU A 129 14.17 -28.55 23.40
C GLU A 129 14.76 -27.20 23.82
N VAL A 130 15.55 -26.54 22.96
CA VAL A 130 16.02 -25.16 23.22
C VAL A 130 14.83 -24.25 23.51
N ASN A 131 13.79 -24.30 22.68
CA ASN A 131 12.59 -23.49 22.87
C ASN A 131 11.81 -23.85 24.15
N LYS A 132 11.77 -25.13 24.55
CA LYS A 132 11.18 -25.54 25.84
C LYS A 132 11.99 -25.03 27.03
N VAL A 133 13.32 -25.03 26.93
CA VAL A 133 14.20 -24.46 27.96
C VAL A 133 13.95 -22.96 28.07
N ILE A 134 13.94 -22.23 26.95
CA ILE A 134 13.62 -20.80 26.89
C ILE A 134 12.25 -20.51 27.54
N ALA A 135 11.22 -21.27 27.17
CA ALA A 135 9.90 -21.11 27.77
C ALA A 135 9.92 -21.37 29.29
N GLY A 136 10.68 -22.37 29.74
CA GLY A 136 10.84 -22.68 31.16
C GLY A 136 11.48 -21.54 31.96
N VAL A 137 12.50 -20.88 31.41
CA VAL A 137 13.19 -19.77 32.09
C VAL A 137 12.46 -18.43 31.95
N ALA A 138 11.67 -18.23 30.89
CA ALA A 138 11.05 -16.93 30.59
C ALA A 138 9.63 -16.73 31.17
N TYR A 139 8.86 -17.79 31.45
CA TYR A 139 7.42 -17.68 31.76
C TYR A 139 7.02 -17.72 33.24
N TYR A 140 7.96 -17.83 34.18
CA TYR A 140 7.64 -17.91 35.63
C TYR A 140 8.23 -16.77 36.47
N PRO A 141 7.67 -15.54 36.39
CA PRO A 141 8.09 -14.40 37.23
C PRO A 141 7.64 -14.50 38.71
N HIS A 142 6.86 -15.53 39.10
CA HIS A 142 6.34 -15.72 40.46
C HIS A 142 6.96 -16.89 41.24
N ARG A 143 7.99 -17.56 40.68
CA ARG A 143 8.83 -18.48 41.46
C ARG A 143 10.00 -17.70 42.05
N HIS A 144 10.40 -18.03 43.27
CA HIS A 144 11.59 -17.44 43.90
C HIS A 144 12.80 -17.64 42.97
N PRO A 145 13.37 -16.57 42.38
CA PRO A 145 14.49 -16.66 41.44
C PRO A 145 15.75 -17.29 42.04
N GLU A 146 15.81 -17.38 43.36
CA GLU A 146 16.94 -17.89 44.13
C GLU A 146 17.02 -19.42 44.15
N GLU A 147 15.97 -20.16 43.76
CA GLU A 147 15.93 -21.63 43.88
C GLU A 147 16.33 -22.38 42.59
N GLU A 148 16.30 -21.75 41.40
CA GLU A 148 16.65 -22.42 40.13
C GLU A 148 17.95 -21.87 39.53
N TRP A 149 18.90 -22.78 39.22
CA TRP A 149 20.20 -22.41 38.67
C TRP A 149 20.14 -21.82 37.25
N LEU A 150 19.22 -22.27 36.39
CA LEU A 150 19.17 -21.82 35.00
C LEU A 150 18.26 -20.58 34.87
N THR A 151 18.88 -19.41 34.69
CA THR A 151 18.19 -18.12 34.50
C THR A 151 18.16 -17.71 33.03
N PRO A 152 17.31 -16.72 32.63
CA PRO A 152 17.35 -16.13 31.30
C PRO A 152 18.75 -15.66 30.89
N ASP A 153 19.48 -14.95 31.76
CA ASP A 153 20.85 -14.49 31.50
C ASP A 153 21.81 -15.65 31.20
N ARG A 154 21.75 -16.72 32.01
CA ARG A 154 22.61 -17.90 31.82
C ARG A 154 22.28 -18.64 30.55
N MET A 155 21.01 -18.72 30.19
CA MET A 155 20.56 -19.31 28.93
C MET A 155 21.04 -18.48 27.72
N ALA A 156 20.89 -17.16 27.76
CA ALA A 156 21.36 -16.26 26.72
C ALA A 156 22.90 -16.34 26.56
N LYS A 157 23.62 -16.37 27.68
CA LYS A 157 25.07 -16.58 27.68
C LYS A 157 25.47 -17.92 27.09
N TRP A 158 24.78 -19.01 27.43
CA TRP A 158 25.04 -20.32 26.85
C TRP A 158 24.84 -20.33 25.33
N ILE A 159 23.77 -19.69 24.82
CA ILE A 159 23.50 -19.57 23.38
C ILE A 159 24.67 -18.88 22.67
N LYS A 160 25.22 -17.81 23.28
CA LYS A 160 26.36 -17.06 22.76
C LYS A 160 27.66 -17.85 22.82
N ASP A 161 28.05 -18.29 24.01
CA ASP A 161 29.35 -18.93 24.26
C ASP A 161 29.55 -20.20 23.41
N ASN A 162 28.45 -20.83 22.98
CA ASN A 162 28.46 -22.04 22.15
C ASN A 162 28.12 -21.78 20.68
N ASN A 163 28.05 -20.52 20.24
CA ASN A 163 27.72 -20.12 18.85
C ASN A 163 26.47 -20.84 18.31
N VAL A 164 25.46 -21.02 19.16
CA VAL A 164 24.25 -21.79 18.80
C VAL A 164 23.56 -21.17 17.59
N LEU A 165 23.48 -19.84 17.54
CA LEU A 165 22.86 -19.13 16.41
C LEU A 165 23.57 -19.42 15.08
N GLU A 166 24.90 -19.43 15.06
CA GLU A 166 25.68 -19.76 13.86
C GLU A 166 25.40 -21.21 13.40
N ILE A 167 25.31 -22.15 14.34
CA ILE A 167 24.95 -23.55 14.03
C ILE A 167 23.57 -23.63 13.38
N LEU A 168 22.60 -22.86 13.87
CA LEU A 168 21.22 -22.85 13.37
C LEU A 168 21.09 -22.19 11.99
N LEU A 169 21.95 -21.23 11.66
CA LEU A 169 21.90 -20.49 10.38
C LEU A 169 22.57 -21.22 9.21
N ARG A 170 23.37 -22.26 9.48
CA ARG A 170 24.16 -22.97 8.45
C ARG A 170 23.31 -23.77 7.45
N ASP A 171 22.23 -24.39 7.90
CA ASP A 171 21.38 -25.23 7.06
C ASP A 171 19.89 -25.15 7.45
N SER A 172 19.04 -25.89 6.74
CA SER A 172 17.62 -26.05 7.08
C SER A 172 16.73 -24.81 6.96
N LEU A 173 17.28 -23.63 6.63
CA LEU A 173 16.52 -22.37 6.44
C LEU A 173 15.51 -22.38 5.29
N HIS A 174 15.59 -23.35 4.38
CA HIS A 174 14.59 -23.54 3.33
C HIS A 174 13.26 -24.07 3.88
N GLN A 175 13.23 -24.60 5.11
CA GLN A 175 12.05 -25.15 5.78
C GLN A 175 11.40 -24.10 6.69
N PRO A 176 10.18 -23.61 6.39
CA PRO A 176 9.54 -22.56 7.19
C PRO A 176 9.36 -22.93 8.67
N GLN A 177 9.00 -24.18 8.97
CA GLN A 177 8.82 -24.67 10.35
C GLN A 177 10.11 -24.61 11.19
N TYR A 178 11.27 -24.75 10.55
CA TYR A 178 12.56 -24.59 11.21
C TYR A 178 12.81 -23.11 11.55
N VAL A 179 12.54 -22.23 10.58
CA VAL A 179 12.70 -20.78 10.71
C VAL A 179 11.75 -20.21 11.79
N GLU A 180 10.52 -20.69 11.91
CA GLU A 180 9.60 -20.31 13.00
C GLU A 180 10.13 -20.65 14.40
N LYS A 181 10.90 -21.74 14.53
CA LYS A 181 11.52 -22.10 15.81
C LYS A 181 12.78 -21.30 16.09
N LEU A 182 13.53 -20.94 15.03
CA LEU A 182 14.65 -20.00 15.12
C LEU A 182 14.18 -18.60 15.52
N GLU A 183 13.04 -18.14 14.99
CA GLU A 183 12.40 -16.87 15.34
C GLU A 183 12.22 -16.72 16.86
N LYS A 184 11.77 -17.77 17.55
CA LYS A 184 11.57 -17.76 19.00
C LYS A 184 12.87 -17.56 19.78
N ILE A 185 13.97 -18.14 19.31
CA ILE A 185 15.30 -17.97 19.92
C ILE A 185 15.81 -16.55 19.69
N LEU A 186 15.69 -16.03 18.46
CA LEU A 186 16.07 -14.65 18.16
C LEU A 186 15.26 -13.66 19.00
N ARG A 187 13.94 -13.84 19.10
CA ARG A 187 13.07 -13.01 19.95
C ARG A 187 13.49 -13.05 21.42
N PHE A 188 13.90 -14.21 21.93
CA PHE A 188 14.45 -14.33 23.28
C PHE A 188 15.76 -13.53 23.42
N LEU A 189 16.71 -13.68 22.50
CA LEU A 189 17.97 -12.94 22.53
C LEU A 189 17.77 -11.42 22.44
N ILE A 190 16.77 -10.96 21.68
CA ILE A 190 16.41 -9.55 21.59
C ILE A 190 15.87 -9.04 22.95
N LYS A 191 14.94 -9.78 23.57
CA LYS A 191 14.37 -9.44 24.88
C LYS A 191 15.42 -9.37 25.99
N GLU A 192 16.36 -10.31 25.99
CA GLU A 192 17.49 -10.33 26.94
C GLU A 192 18.63 -9.36 26.55
N LYS A 193 18.43 -8.49 25.54
CA LYS A 193 19.43 -7.53 25.03
C LYS A 193 20.78 -8.17 24.67
N CYS A 194 20.72 -9.43 24.26
CA CYS A 194 21.89 -10.23 23.93
C CYS A 194 22.10 -10.33 22.41
N LEU A 195 21.14 -10.02 21.55
CA LEU A 195 21.38 -10.08 20.11
C LEU A 195 22.39 -9.00 19.65
N SER A 196 23.59 -9.39 19.24
CA SER A 196 24.65 -8.49 18.77
C SER A 196 24.47 -8.10 17.29
N LEU A 197 25.21 -7.08 16.83
CA LEU A 197 25.22 -6.71 15.41
C LEU A 197 25.84 -7.81 14.54
N GLY A 198 26.89 -8.49 15.03
CA GLY A 198 27.47 -9.64 14.32
C GLY A 198 26.52 -10.83 14.20
N ASP A 199 25.62 -11.02 15.18
CA ASP A 199 24.54 -12.01 15.06
C ASP A 199 23.57 -11.65 13.93
N LEU A 200 23.25 -10.36 13.77
CA LEU A 200 22.43 -9.87 12.65
C LEU A 200 23.14 -10.00 11.30
N ASP A 201 24.45 -9.77 11.24
CA ASP A 201 25.25 -10.03 10.05
C ASP A 201 25.18 -11.51 9.65
N ALA A 202 25.26 -12.42 10.61
CA ALA A 202 25.12 -13.85 10.34
C ALA A 202 23.72 -14.19 9.78
N VAL A 203 22.65 -13.61 10.35
CA VAL A 203 21.28 -13.79 9.84
C VAL A 203 21.15 -13.25 8.42
N TRP A 204 21.68 -12.05 8.15
CA TRP A 204 21.62 -11.42 6.83
C TRP A 204 22.48 -12.15 5.79
N ALA A 205 23.69 -12.58 6.16
CA ALA A 205 24.58 -13.34 5.27
C ALA A 205 24.00 -14.71 4.90
N ALA A 206 23.13 -15.29 5.73
CA ALA A 206 22.55 -16.61 5.50
C ALA A 206 21.69 -16.71 4.22
N GLN A 207 21.18 -15.61 3.69
CA GLN A 207 20.45 -15.61 2.41
C GLN A 207 21.33 -15.43 1.18
N SER A 208 22.54 -14.87 1.34
CA SER A 208 23.39 -14.47 0.23
C SER A 208 23.79 -15.67 -0.64
N GLY A 209 23.53 -15.58 -1.95
CA GLY A 209 23.84 -16.63 -2.92
C GLY A 209 23.05 -17.94 -2.73
N LYS A 210 21.98 -17.95 -1.93
CA LYS A 210 21.14 -19.13 -1.67
C LYS A 210 19.88 -19.17 -2.54
N HIS A 211 19.16 -20.29 -2.46
CA HIS A 211 17.90 -20.49 -3.19
C HIS A 211 16.82 -19.49 -2.74
N ASP A 212 15.94 -19.11 -3.66
CA ASP A 212 14.86 -18.12 -3.47
C ASP A 212 13.97 -18.37 -2.23
N ALA A 213 13.78 -19.64 -1.87
CA ALA A 213 13.04 -20.04 -0.66
C ALA A 213 13.73 -19.62 0.64
N ILE A 214 15.07 -19.72 0.70
CA ILE A 214 15.86 -19.31 1.86
C ILE A 214 15.82 -17.79 1.99
N VAL A 215 16.02 -17.08 0.88
CA VAL A 215 15.92 -15.61 0.83
C VAL A 215 14.57 -15.14 1.36
N LYS A 216 13.47 -15.73 0.86
CA LYS A 216 12.12 -15.42 1.33
C LYS A 216 11.97 -15.66 2.83
N ASN A 217 12.38 -16.83 3.34
CA ASN A 217 12.21 -17.16 4.75
C ASN A 217 13.04 -16.26 5.68
N VAL A 218 14.27 -15.88 5.28
CA VAL A 218 15.11 -14.94 6.03
C VAL A 218 14.49 -13.54 6.04
N HIS A 219 13.97 -13.08 4.91
CA HIS A 219 13.27 -11.78 4.84
C HIS A 219 12.02 -11.78 5.73
N GLU A 220 11.21 -12.84 5.67
CA GLU A 220 10.02 -12.98 6.54
C GLU A 220 10.39 -13.04 8.03
N LEU A 221 11.49 -13.71 8.36
CA LEU A 221 12.03 -13.76 9.73
C LEU A 221 12.39 -12.37 10.24
N LEU A 222 13.17 -11.59 9.47
CA LEU A 222 13.56 -10.23 9.84
C LEU A 222 12.34 -9.32 9.97
N ALA A 223 11.38 -9.40 9.03
CA ALA A 223 10.15 -8.63 9.09
C ALA A 223 9.32 -8.95 10.34
N LYS A 224 9.21 -10.21 10.76
CA LYS A 224 8.48 -10.60 11.99
C LYS A 224 9.16 -10.15 13.29
N LEU A 225 10.45 -9.87 13.24
CA LEU A 225 11.24 -9.39 14.38
C LEU A 225 11.41 -7.87 14.38
N ALA A 226 10.93 -7.17 13.34
CA ALA A 226 11.09 -5.74 13.13
C ALA A 226 10.73 -4.90 14.36
N TRP A 227 9.54 -5.15 14.91
CA TRP A 227 9.01 -4.47 16.09
C TRP A 227 9.87 -4.67 17.36
N ASP A 228 10.54 -5.82 17.46
CA ASP A 228 11.33 -6.17 18.64
C ASP A 228 12.74 -5.55 18.58
N PHE A 229 13.23 -5.15 17.40
CA PHE A 229 14.59 -4.61 17.24
C PHE A 229 14.76 -3.22 17.88
N SER A 230 15.96 -2.98 18.39
CA SER A 230 16.39 -1.65 18.81
C SER A 230 16.71 -0.74 17.62
N PRO A 231 16.69 0.60 17.77
CA PRO A 231 17.06 1.53 16.70
C PRO A 231 18.44 1.26 16.08
N VAL A 232 19.42 0.86 16.89
CA VAL A 232 20.79 0.54 16.42
C VAL A 232 20.80 -0.70 15.53
N GLN A 233 19.97 -1.70 15.85
CA GLN A 233 19.86 -2.93 15.07
C GLN A 233 19.13 -2.69 13.74
N LEU A 234 18.06 -1.88 13.74
CA LEU A 234 17.38 -1.48 12.51
C LEU A 234 18.30 -0.64 11.60
N ASP A 235 19.06 0.28 12.17
CA ASP A 235 20.03 1.10 11.44
C ASP A 235 21.12 0.25 10.77
N HIS A 236 21.63 -0.73 11.51
CA HIS A 236 22.61 -1.66 10.97
C HIS A 236 22.04 -2.49 9.80
N LEU A 237 20.82 -3.01 9.95
CA LEU A 237 20.12 -3.72 8.87
C LEU A 237 19.93 -2.84 7.63
N PHE A 238 19.60 -1.56 7.82
CA PHE A 238 19.49 -0.58 6.74
C PHE A 238 20.78 -0.45 5.93
N VAL A 239 21.94 -0.36 6.60
CA VAL A 239 23.26 -0.31 5.94
C VAL A 239 23.51 -1.59 5.13
N CYS A 240 23.18 -2.77 5.68
CA CYS A 240 23.31 -4.04 4.97
C CYS A 240 22.46 -4.10 3.69
N PHE A 241 21.26 -3.51 3.72
CA PHE A 241 20.39 -3.42 2.55
C PHE A 241 20.93 -2.47 1.49
N GLN A 242 21.40 -1.29 1.89
CA GLN A 242 22.03 -0.33 0.98
C GLN A 242 23.25 -0.93 0.28
N ALA A 243 24.08 -1.68 1.01
CA ALA A 243 25.22 -2.39 0.42
C ALA A 243 24.79 -3.43 -0.62
N SER A 244 23.69 -4.15 -0.34
CA SER A 244 23.16 -5.18 -1.24
C SER A 244 22.57 -4.58 -2.52
N TRP A 245 22.08 -3.35 -2.45
CA TRP A 245 21.47 -2.61 -3.56
C TRP A 245 22.35 -2.57 -4.81
N SER A 246 23.64 -2.29 -4.63
CA SER A 246 24.60 -2.11 -5.73
C SER A 246 24.84 -3.40 -6.54
N SER A 247 24.48 -4.56 -5.99
CA SER A 247 24.71 -5.88 -6.59
C SER A 247 23.43 -6.64 -6.93
N ALA A 248 22.26 -6.08 -6.60
CA ALA A 248 20.97 -6.75 -6.72
C ALA A 248 20.45 -6.72 -8.17
N ASN A 249 19.92 -7.85 -8.64
CA ASN A 249 19.14 -7.88 -9.88
C ASN A 249 17.71 -7.35 -9.67
N ARG A 250 16.93 -7.19 -10.75
CA ARG A 250 15.55 -6.65 -10.69
C ARG A 250 14.66 -7.37 -9.67
N LYS A 251 14.62 -8.71 -9.72
CA LYS A 251 13.78 -9.53 -8.81
C LYS A 251 14.22 -9.43 -7.36
N GLN A 252 15.53 -9.32 -7.12
CA GLN A 252 16.10 -9.12 -5.78
C GLN A 252 15.77 -7.72 -5.25
N THR A 253 15.82 -6.71 -6.11
CA THR A 253 15.48 -5.31 -5.79
C THR A 253 14.02 -5.21 -5.35
N GLU A 254 13.09 -5.82 -6.08
CA GLU A 254 11.66 -5.84 -5.72
C GLU A 254 11.41 -6.50 -4.34
N LYS A 255 12.05 -7.65 -4.09
CA LYS A 255 11.95 -8.35 -2.79
C LYS A 255 12.59 -7.55 -1.64
N LEU A 256 13.67 -6.82 -1.94
CA LEU A 256 14.36 -5.98 -0.98
C LEU A 256 13.53 -4.74 -0.62
N LEU A 257 12.91 -4.08 -1.61
CA LEU A 257 11.96 -2.98 -1.41
C LEU A 257 10.81 -3.39 -0.48
N GLU A 258 10.24 -4.58 -0.69
CA GLU A 258 9.16 -5.12 0.16
C GLU A 258 9.62 -5.34 1.61
N LEU A 259 10.81 -5.92 1.81
CA LEU A 259 11.37 -6.14 3.15
C LEU A 259 11.62 -4.81 3.88
N ILE A 260 12.33 -3.87 3.22
CA ILE A 260 12.67 -2.57 3.80
C ILE A 260 11.39 -1.82 4.19
N ARG A 261 10.35 -1.88 3.34
CA ARG A 261 9.05 -1.28 3.64
C ARG A 261 8.45 -1.84 4.92
N ARG A 262 8.40 -3.18 5.07
CA ARG A 262 7.85 -3.82 6.27
C ARG A 262 8.63 -3.49 7.53
N LEU A 263 9.97 -3.40 7.44
CA LEU A 263 10.81 -2.98 8.58
C LEU A 263 10.52 -1.53 9.00
N ALA A 264 10.25 -0.64 8.04
CA ALA A 264 9.85 0.73 8.32
C ALA A 264 8.41 0.88 8.86
N GLU A 265 7.48 0.02 8.43
CA GLU A 265 6.10 -0.01 8.92
C GLU A 265 6.04 -0.38 10.42
N ASP A 266 6.84 -1.36 10.83
CA ASP A 266 6.90 -1.89 12.19
C ASP A 266 7.90 -1.14 13.10
N ASP A 267 8.52 -0.06 12.63
CA ASP A 267 9.42 0.78 13.43
C ASP A 267 8.63 1.67 14.40
N LYS A 268 8.80 1.38 15.70
CA LYS A 268 8.15 2.09 16.79
C LYS A 268 8.66 3.53 16.96
N ASP A 269 9.97 3.75 16.77
CA ASP A 269 10.61 5.03 17.08
C ASP A 269 10.58 5.98 15.85
N GLY A 270 10.38 5.44 14.65
CA GLY A 270 10.21 6.19 13.40
C GLY A 270 11.52 6.60 12.70
N VAL A 271 12.68 6.28 13.28
CA VAL A 271 14.00 6.59 12.71
C VAL A 271 14.25 5.79 11.43
N MET A 272 13.92 4.50 11.43
CA MET A 272 14.01 3.64 10.24
C MET A 272 12.98 4.09 9.21
N ALA A 273 11.76 4.44 9.64
CA ALA A 273 10.73 4.94 8.75
C ALA A 273 11.21 6.20 8.00
N ASP A 274 11.79 7.18 8.68
CA ASP A 274 12.34 8.39 8.08
C ASP A 274 13.45 8.10 7.06
N LYS A 275 14.42 7.23 7.42
CA LYS A 275 15.50 6.83 6.51
C LYS A 275 14.99 6.12 5.26
N VAL A 276 14.01 5.23 5.42
CA VAL A 276 13.42 4.48 4.30
C VAL A 276 12.57 5.36 3.40
N LEU A 277 11.82 6.33 3.95
CA LEU A 277 11.10 7.32 3.15
C LEU A 277 12.07 8.11 2.27
N ASN A 278 13.17 8.61 2.86
CA ASN A 278 14.23 9.29 2.12
C ASN A 278 14.92 8.38 1.08
N LEU A 279 15.12 7.10 1.39
CA LEU A 279 15.67 6.12 0.44
C LEU A 279 14.75 5.93 -0.77
N PHE A 280 13.45 5.70 -0.55
CA PHE A 280 12.49 5.52 -1.64
C PHE A 280 12.32 6.79 -2.46
N TRP A 281 12.38 7.96 -1.82
CA TRP A 281 12.40 9.24 -2.51
C TRP A 281 13.63 9.38 -3.42
N SER A 282 14.84 9.16 -2.88
CA SER A 282 16.09 9.20 -3.64
C SER A 282 16.10 8.19 -4.80
N LEU A 283 15.59 6.98 -4.55
CA LEU A 283 15.46 5.95 -5.57
C LEU A 283 14.53 6.37 -6.70
N ALA A 284 13.39 6.98 -6.37
CA ALA A 284 12.44 7.48 -7.37
C ALA A 284 13.03 8.62 -8.24
N HIS A 285 14.06 9.32 -7.75
CA HIS A 285 14.77 10.37 -8.48
C HIS A 285 15.96 9.86 -9.28
N SER A 286 16.30 8.57 -9.19
CA SER A 286 17.40 8.01 -9.97
C SER A 286 17.01 7.88 -11.45
N ASP A 287 17.83 8.46 -12.33
CA ASP A 287 17.64 8.42 -13.79
C ASP A 287 17.77 7.00 -14.36
N ASP A 288 18.53 6.12 -13.68
CA ASP A 288 18.77 4.73 -14.10
C ASP A 288 17.58 3.79 -13.80
N VAL A 289 16.56 4.29 -13.09
CA VAL A 289 15.43 3.49 -12.62
C VAL A 289 14.24 3.58 -13.58
N MET A 290 13.77 2.41 -14.02
CA MET A 290 12.57 2.27 -14.85
C MET A 290 11.32 2.80 -14.13
N THR A 291 10.34 3.30 -14.90
CA THR A 291 9.11 3.89 -14.36
C THR A 291 8.36 2.94 -13.40
N ASP A 292 8.31 1.64 -13.68
CA ASP A 292 7.65 0.65 -12.80
C ASP A 292 8.26 0.61 -11.38
N ILE A 293 9.59 0.67 -11.28
CA ILE A 293 10.30 0.59 -10.00
C ILE A 293 10.14 1.91 -9.24
N MET A 294 10.18 3.04 -9.94
CA MET A 294 9.86 4.36 -9.37
C MET A 294 8.44 4.37 -8.79
N GLU A 295 7.44 3.91 -9.54
CA GLU A 295 6.06 3.85 -9.09
C GLU A 295 5.89 2.90 -7.90
N GLN A 296 6.61 1.76 -7.89
CA GLN A 296 6.63 0.85 -6.74
C GLN A 296 7.28 1.48 -5.49
N ALA A 297 8.35 2.26 -5.66
CA ALA A 297 9.01 2.98 -4.57
C ALA A 297 8.06 4.04 -3.96
N LEU A 298 7.39 4.83 -4.80
CA LEU A 298 6.41 5.83 -4.37
C LEU A 298 5.16 5.18 -3.73
N ALA A 299 4.67 4.05 -4.26
CA ALA A 299 3.61 3.29 -3.63
C ALA A 299 4.02 2.73 -2.26
N SER A 300 5.27 2.28 -2.12
CA SER A 300 5.81 1.82 -0.84
C SER A 300 6.00 2.98 0.15
N HIS A 301 6.41 4.14 -0.34
CA HIS A 301 6.49 5.38 0.43
C HIS A 301 5.12 5.78 1.01
N LEU A 302 4.04 5.69 0.21
CA LEU A 302 2.67 5.93 0.68
C LEU A 302 2.24 4.95 1.77
N LYS A 303 2.55 3.66 1.62
CA LYS A 303 2.22 2.64 2.62
C LYS A 303 2.91 2.90 3.96
N ILE A 304 4.18 3.32 3.96
CA ILE A 304 4.87 3.69 5.21
C ILE A 304 4.16 4.88 5.86
N LEU A 305 3.80 5.90 5.09
CA LEU A 305 3.05 7.06 5.62
C LEU A 305 1.66 6.70 6.17
N ASP A 306 1.04 5.61 5.70
CA ASP A 306 -0.27 5.15 6.17
C ASP A 306 -0.18 4.24 7.40
N TYR A 307 0.65 3.19 7.30
CA TYR A 307 0.73 2.08 8.24
C TYR A 307 1.81 2.22 9.31
N SER A 308 2.75 3.18 9.20
CA SER A 308 3.82 3.34 10.20
C SER A 308 3.25 3.46 11.60
N CYS A 309 3.80 2.65 12.51
CA CYS A 309 3.45 2.63 13.91
C CYS A 309 4.04 3.79 14.72
N SER A 310 4.87 4.63 14.10
CA SER A 310 5.51 5.78 14.73
C SER A 310 4.49 6.84 15.16
N GLN A 311 4.73 7.44 16.34
CA GLN A 311 3.95 8.58 16.82
C GLN A 311 4.13 9.84 15.94
N GLU A 312 5.17 9.90 15.11
CA GLU A 312 5.47 11.05 14.25
C GLU A 312 4.87 10.92 12.83
N ARG A 313 4.12 9.87 12.55
CA ARG A 313 3.54 9.59 11.22
C ARG A 313 2.79 10.79 10.60
N ASP A 314 1.95 11.48 11.38
CA ASP A 314 1.17 12.60 10.85
C ASP A 314 2.05 13.84 10.57
N LYS A 315 3.15 14.03 11.32
CA LYS A 315 4.16 15.05 11.00
C LYS A 315 4.87 14.70 9.70
N GLN A 316 5.25 13.44 9.52
CA GLN A 316 5.87 12.93 8.29
C GLN A 316 4.99 13.16 7.06
N LYS A 317 3.68 12.89 7.14
CA LYS A 317 2.74 13.20 6.04
C LYS A 317 2.81 14.68 5.64
N THR A 318 2.89 15.59 6.61
CA THR A 318 2.95 17.04 6.36
C THR A 318 4.30 17.45 5.73
N ILE A 319 5.41 16.90 6.22
CA ILE A 319 6.76 17.14 5.67
C ILE A 319 6.81 16.68 4.21
N TRP A 320 6.38 15.45 3.92
CA TRP A 320 6.43 14.90 2.56
C TRP A 320 5.46 15.60 1.60
N LEU A 321 4.31 16.06 2.10
CA LEU A 321 3.42 16.92 1.31
C LEU A 321 4.11 18.22 0.91
N GLN A 322 4.81 18.87 1.84
CA GLN A 322 5.61 20.08 1.56
C GLN A 322 6.73 19.78 0.56
N THR A 323 7.49 18.69 0.76
CA THR A 323 8.56 18.27 -0.16
C THR A 323 8.03 18.07 -1.58
N CYS A 324 6.87 17.41 -1.75
CA CYS A 324 6.28 17.24 -3.08
C CYS A 324 5.85 18.57 -3.72
N ILE A 325 5.38 19.54 -2.94
CA ILE A 325 5.01 20.87 -3.45
C ILE A 325 6.25 21.64 -3.91
N ASP A 326 7.34 21.54 -3.16
CA ASP A 326 8.59 22.21 -3.51
C ASP A 326 9.22 21.57 -4.75
N GLU A 327 9.18 20.25 -4.85
CA GLU A 327 9.63 19.50 -6.03
C GLU A 327 8.79 19.84 -7.28
N PHE A 328 7.47 19.96 -7.12
CA PHE A 328 6.58 20.42 -8.19
C PHE A 328 6.94 21.82 -8.72
N LYS A 329 7.45 22.71 -7.85
CA LYS A 329 7.85 24.08 -8.24
C LYS A 329 9.24 24.13 -8.88
N SER A 330 10.17 23.32 -8.40
CA SER A 330 11.59 23.40 -8.77
C SER A 330 11.96 22.49 -9.95
N ASN A 331 11.29 21.34 -10.11
CA ASN A 331 11.71 20.30 -11.04
C ASN A 331 10.67 20.05 -12.16
N PRO A 332 10.94 20.52 -13.40
CA PRO A 332 9.99 20.36 -14.51
C PRO A 332 9.78 18.90 -14.92
N LYS A 333 10.74 17.99 -14.66
CA LYS A 333 10.62 16.56 -14.98
C LYS A 333 9.82 15.78 -13.94
N TRP A 334 9.60 16.34 -12.76
CA TRP A 334 8.97 15.63 -11.65
C TRP A 334 7.55 16.13 -11.34
N VAL A 335 6.96 16.93 -12.25
CA VAL A 335 5.62 17.48 -12.08
C VAL A 335 4.56 16.40 -11.92
N VAL A 336 4.51 15.39 -12.79
CA VAL A 336 3.47 14.34 -12.73
C VAL A 336 3.61 13.47 -11.47
N PRO A 337 4.80 12.91 -11.15
CA PRO A 337 5.01 12.20 -9.89
C PRO A 337 4.63 13.03 -8.66
N ALA A 338 5.03 14.31 -8.60
CA ALA A 338 4.68 15.20 -7.48
C ALA A 338 3.17 15.33 -7.30
N LEU A 339 2.44 15.62 -8.38
CA LEU A 339 1.01 15.84 -8.29
C LEU A 339 0.26 14.57 -7.88
N ARG A 340 0.68 13.39 -8.36
CA ARG A 340 0.15 12.10 -7.92
C ARG A 340 0.43 11.88 -6.43
N GLN A 341 1.67 12.06 -6.00
CA GLN A 341 2.07 11.86 -4.62
C GLN A 341 1.36 12.82 -3.66
N ILE A 342 1.18 14.10 -4.04
CA ILE A 342 0.38 15.08 -3.28
C ILE A 342 -1.06 14.56 -3.10
N LYS A 343 -1.71 14.16 -4.19
CA LYS A 343 -3.07 13.62 -4.15
C LYS A 343 -3.18 12.41 -3.22
N ASP A 344 -2.27 11.47 -3.38
CA ASP A 344 -2.31 10.20 -2.67
C ASP A 344 -2.01 10.39 -1.17
N ILE A 345 -1.04 11.24 -0.81
CA ILE A 345 -0.78 11.61 0.60
C ILE A 345 -2.02 12.28 1.23
N VAL A 346 -2.69 13.19 0.51
CA VAL A 346 -3.92 13.83 0.99
C VAL A 346 -5.04 12.79 1.22
N CYS A 347 -5.09 11.74 0.39
CA CYS A 347 -6.07 10.67 0.55
C CYS A 347 -5.83 9.80 1.80
N LEU A 348 -4.62 9.82 2.39
CA LEU A 348 -4.32 9.16 3.67
C LEU A 348 -4.94 9.86 4.89
N TYR A 349 -5.55 11.05 4.71
CA TYR A 349 -6.32 11.71 5.75
C TYR A 349 -7.80 11.33 5.66
N GLU A 350 -8.45 11.22 6.81
CA GLU A 350 -9.87 10.83 6.90
C GLU A 350 -10.77 11.87 6.21
N PRO A 351 -11.77 11.44 5.42
CA PRO A 351 -12.74 12.36 4.85
C PRO A 351 -13.48 13.12 5.94
N GLY A 352 -13.49 14.46 5.87
CA GLY A 352 -14.31 15.27 6.76
C GLY A 352 -15.79 15.04 6.45
N GLY A 353 -16.49 14.20 7.24
CA GLY A 353 -17.95 14.08 7.15
C GLY A 353 -18.59 12.68 7.29
N SER A 354 -17.86 11.60 7.60
CA SER A 354 -18.50 10.29 7.83
C SER A 354 -19.14 10.17 9.21
N SER A 355 -20.23 10.91 9.43
CA SER A 355 -21.14 10.72 10.56
C SER A 355 -22.29 9.77 10.21
N HIS A 356 -22.10 8.67 9.48
CA HIS A 356 -23.12 7.62 9.35
C HIS A 356 -22.53 6.20 9.35
N ALA A 357 -22.75 5.55 10.51
CA ALA A 357 -22.95 4.12 10.76
C ALA A 357 -21.87 3.10 10.37
N GLY A 358 -21.09 2.65 11.38
CA GLY A 358 -20.28 1.44 11.26
C GLY A 358 -19.31 1.07 12.40
N GLY A 359 -19.56 1.46 13.66
CA GLY A 359 -18.86 0.90 14.82
C GLY A 359 -17.99 1.90 15.61
N PRO A 360 -18.09 1.95 16.94
CA PRO A 360 -17.20 2.78 17.75
C PRO A 360 -15.85 2.07 17.86
N THR A 361 -14.83 2.56 17.14
CA THR A 361 -13.45 2.31 17.53
C THR A 361 -13.04 3.44 18.48
N PRO A 362 -12.88 3.17 19.79
CA PRO A 362 -12.42 4.19 20.72
C PRO A 362 -10.90 4.36 20.52
N GLY A 363 -10.46 5.48 19.92
CA GLY A 363 -9.03 5.79 19.88
C GLY A 363 -8.51 6.88 18.93
N ARG A 364 -9.27 7.38 17.95
CA ARG A 364 -8.75 8.39 16.99
C ARG A 364 -9.60 9.65 16.94
N ALA A 365 -9.66 10.37 18.06
CA ALA A 365 -10.20 11.72 18.10
C ALA A 365 -9.08 12.74 17.81
N ASN A 366 -8.67 12.87 16.54
CA ASN A 366 -7.84 13.98 16.07
C ASN A 366 -8.59 14.73 14.95
N SER A 367 -9.66 15.43 15.33
CA SER A 367 -10.52 16.21 14.43
C SER A 367 -9.81 17.37 13.71
N ALA A 368 -8.54 17.66 14.01
CA ALA A 368 -7.80 18.79 13.45
C ALA A 368 -7.22 18.54 12.03
N ASN A 369 -6.98 17.27 11.67
CA ASN A 369 -6.31 16.90 10.40
C ASN A 369 -7.24 16.08 9.51
N ASN A 370 -8.46 16.56 9.26
CA ASN A 370 -9.32 15.92 8.28
C ASN A 370 -8.87 16.30 6.85
N ARG A 371 -9.21 15.47 5.86
CA ARG A 371 -8.81 15.67 4.46
C ARG A 371 -9.15 17.06 3.94
N GLN A 372 -10.31 17.59 4.31
CA GLN A 372 -10.79 18.90 3.88
C GLN A 372 -9.91 20.02 4.45
N SER A 373 -9.47 19.94 5.70
CA SER A 373 -8.59 20.95 6.31
C SER A 373 -7.23 20.97 5.62
N ILE A 374 -6.68 19.79 5.30
CA ILE A 374 -5.43 19.68 4.54
C ILE A 374 -5.57 20.28 3.14
N ILE A 375 -6.65 19.96 2.41
CA ILE A 375 -6.91 20.57 1.09
C ILE A 375 -7.07 22.09 1.21
N ALA A 376 -7.77 22.58 2.23
CA ALA A 376 -7.90 24.02 2.46
C ALA A 376 -6.55 24.70 2.73
N ILE A 377 -5.63 24.04 3.46
CA ILE A 377 -4.26 24.53 3.67
C ILE A 377 -3.50 24.59 2.34
N LEU A 378 -3.57 23.54 1.51
CA LEU A 378 -2.93 23.50 0.20
C LEU A 378 -3.43 24.61 -0.74
N ILE A 379 -4.74 24.86 -0.73
CA ILE A 379 -5.34 25.90 -1.56
C ILE A 379 -4.96 27.29 -1.04
N LYS A 380 -5.08 27.54 0.27
CA LYS A 380 -4.87 28.89 0.84
C LYS A 380 -3.39 29.24 1.00
N SER A 381 -2.60 28.34 1.57
CA SER A 381 -1.20 28.62 1.93
C SER A 381 -0.27 28.47 0.74
N HIS A 382 -0.52 27.48 -0.12
CA HIS A 382 0.33 27.20 -1.28
C HIS A 382 -0.25 27.70 -2.60
N SER A 383 -1.49 28.21 -2.63
CA SER A 383 -2.17 28.61 -3.87
C SER A 383 -2.16 27.50 -4.92
N LEU A 384 -2.32 26.23 -4.49
CA LEU A 384 -2.01 25.07 -5.31
C LEU A 384 -2.84 25.01 -6.61
N ILE A 385 -4.11 25.41 -6.59
CA ILE A 385 -4.94 25.50 -7.81
C ILE A 385 -4.30 26.44 -8.84
N THR A 386 -3.93 27.64 -8.42
CA THR A 386 -3.28 28.63 -9.28
C THR A 386 -1.93 28.14 -9.80
N LEU A 387 -1.11 27.49 -8.95
CA LEU A 387 0.18 26.95 -9.37
C LEU A 387 0.01 25.85 -10.43
N VAL A 388 -0.91 24.91 -10.23
CA VAL A 388 -1.17 23.84 -11.20
C VAL A 388 -1.72 24.39 -12.51
N THR A 389 -2.65 25.36 -12.47
CA THR A 389 -3.16 26.01 -13.68
C THR A 389 -2.05 26.74 -14.45
N ASN A 390 -1.20 27.50 -13.76
CA ASN A 390 -0.10 28.20 -14.40
C ASN A 390 0.93 27.23 -14.99
N ASN A 391 1.24 26.14 -14.27
CA ASN A 391 2.13 25.10 -14.77
C ASN A 391 1.56 24.40 -16.02
N LEU A 392 0.26 24.08 -16.04
CA LEU A 392 -0.43 23.55 -17.22
C LEU A 392 -0.33 24.51 -18.42
N CYS A 393 -0.57 25.80 -18.20
CA CYS A 393 -0.49 26.80 -19.27
C CYS A 393 0.94 26.94 -19.82
N ALA A 394 1.94 26.98 -18.93
CA ALA A 394 3.35 27.03 -19.31
C ALA A 394 3.77 25.78 -20.10
N TYR A 395 3.36 24.59 -19.63
CA TYR A 395 3.58 23.33 -20.33
C TYR A 395 2.96 23.34 -21.74
N MET A 396 1.68 23.71 -21.86
CA MET A 396 1.03 23.78 -23.17
C MET A 396 1.68 24.80 -24.10
N SER A 397 2.19 25.93 -23.57
CA SER A 397 2.95 26.89 -24.36
C SER A 397 4.24 26.29 -24.92
N GLN A 398 4.99 25.55 -24.08
CA GLN A 398 6.22 24.87 -24.52
C GLN A 398 5.93 23.81 -25.60
N VAL A 399 4.87 23.02 -25.43
CA VAL A 399 4.47 22.02 -26.43
C VAL A 399 4.03 22.71 -27.74
N ARG A 400 3.36 23.87 -27.67
CA ARG A 400 3.01 24.65 -28.88
C ARG A 400 4.25 25.07 -29.63
N ASP A 401 5.24 25.62 -28.94
CA ASP A 401 6.49 26.06 -29.57
C ASP A 401 7.21 24.86 -30.22
N LEU A 402 7.28 23.73 -29.52
CA LEU A 402 7.88 22.50 -30.04
C LEU A 402 7.17 21.94 -31.28
N VAL A 403 5.83 21.92 -31.30
CA VAL A 403 5.06 21.40 -32.43
C VAL A 403 5.10 22.34 -33.64
N ARG A 404 5.28 23.65 -33.41
CA ARG A 404 5.55 24.59 -34.53
C ARG A 404 6.89 24.26 -35.22
N GLU A 405 7.89 23.84 -34.46
CA GLU A 405 9.18 23.41 -35.01
C GLU A 405 9.11 21.99 -35.62
N ASN A 406 8.29 21.10 -35.04
CA ASN A 406 8.15 19.70 -35.44
C ASN A 406 6.66 19.30 -35.54
N PRO A 407 6.02 19.46 -36.72
CA PRO A 407 4.59 19.21 -36.89
C PRO A 407 4.13 17.76 -36.73
N ASP A 408 5.04 16.79 -36.93
CA ASP A 408 4.70 15.35 -36.95
C ASP A 408 4.74 14.69 -35.56
N ILE A 409 4.78 15.48 -34.48
CA ILE A 409 4.81 14.94 -33.11
C ILE A 409 3.50 14.21 -32.80
N ASN A 410 3.62 12.94 -32.42
CA ASN A 410 2.51 12.15 -31.90
C ASN A 410 2.38 12.33 -30.37
N PRO A 411 1.26 12.84 -29.84
CA PRO A 411 1.08 13.06 -28.39
C PRO A 411 1.12 11.76 -27.56
N GLU A 412 0.85 10.59 -28.14
CA GLU A 412 0.93 9.31 -27.43
C GLU A 412 2.37 8.79 -27.30
N GLN A 413 3.28 9.26 -28.16
CA GLN A 413 4.67 8.83 -28.24
C GLN A 413 5.67 9.92 -27.82
N TYR A 414 5.19 11.12 -27.47
CA TYR A 414 6.01 12.22 -27.00
C TYR A 414 6.10 12.23 -25.47
N TYR A 415 7.32 12.01 -24.94
CA TYR A 415 7.63 11.90 -23.51
C TYR A 415 8.50 13.08 -23.05
N PRO A 416 7.92 14.25 -22.70
CA PRO A 416 8.67 15.46 -22.35
C PRO A 416 9.59 15.31 -21.13
N ASP A 417 9.25 14.43 -20.19
CA ASP A 417 10.05 14.12 -18.99
C ASP A 417 10.76 12.76 -19.08
N GLY A 418 10.65 12.07 -20.22
CA GLY A 418 11.18 10.72 -20.43
C GLY A 418 10.38 9.58 -19.78
N ARG A 419 9.28 9.88 -19.06
CA ARG A 419 8.49 8.86 -18.31
C ARG A 419 7.02 8.85 -18.69
N TYR A 420 6.40 10.02 -18.82
CA TYR A 420 4.96 10.16 -19.08
C TYR A 420 4.73 10.88 -20.40
N ASN A 421 3.89 10.29 -21.25
CA ASN A 421 3.56 10.88 -22.54
C ASN A 421 2.69 12.15 -22.37
N HIS A 422 2.56 12.93 -23.45
CA HIS A 422 1.81 14.18 -23.44
C HIS A 422 0.37 14.02 -22.92
N VAL A 423 -0.31 12.93 -23.31
CA VAL A 423 -1.67 12.64 -22.87
C VAL A 423 -1.75 12.50 -21.35
N THR A 424 -0.83 11.74 -20.74
CA THR A 424 -0.76 11.59 -19.28
C THR A 424 -0.40 12.92 -18.59
N GLN A 425 0.51 13.71 -19.15
CA GLN A 425 0.91 15.02 -18.61
C GLN A 425 -0.29 15.97 -18.43
N VAL A 426 -1.17 16.05 -19.44
CA VAL A 426 -2.38 16.89 -19.37
C VAL A 426 -3.40 16.29 -18.40
N GLN A 427 -3.63 14.98 -18.48
CA GLN A 427 -4.63 14.29 -17.66
C GLN A 427 -4.34 14.39 -16.15
N GLU A 428 -3.08 14.24 -15.73
CA GLU A 428 -2.73 14.28 -14.31
C GLU A 428 -2.85 15.68 -13.70
N ARG A 429 -2.51 16.73 -14.45
CA ARG A 429 -2.74 18.13 -14.04
C ARG A 429 -4.23 18.44 -13.89
N LEU A 430 -5.07 17.97 -14.81
CA LEU A 430 -6.52 18.11 -14.72
C LEU A 430 -7.12 17.26 -13.57
N SER A 431 -6.56 16.07 -13.33
CA SER A 431 -6.96 15.14 -12.27
C SER A 431 -6.79 15.76 -10.88
N ILE A 432 -5.62 16.34 -10.58
CA ILE A 432 -5.38 17.00 -9.29
C ILE A 432 -6.22 18.26 -9.13
N LEU A 433 -6.39 19.08 -10.18
CA LEU A 433 -7.26 20.27 -10.10
C LEU A 433 -8.68 19.88 -9.72
N ARG A 434 -9.23 18.85 -10.38
CA ARG A 434 -10.57 18.35 -10.05
C ARG A 434 -10.66 17.81 -8.64
N PHE A 435 -9.62 17.09 -8.18
CA PHE A 435 -9.56 16.59 -6.80
C PHE A 435 -9.60 17.72 -5.78
N LEU A 436 -8.78 18.77 -5.96
CA LEU A 436 -8.75 19.92 -5.05
C LEU A 436 -10.07 20.69 -5.02
N ILE A 437 -10.72 20.86 -6.18
CA ILE A 437 -12.02 21.54 -6.30
C ILE A 437 -13.11 20.73 -5.59
N LYS A 438 -13.25 19.45 -5.95
CA LYS A 438 -14.32 18.58 -5.47
C LYS A 438 -14.16 18.23 -3.99
N ASP A 439 -13.02 17.67 -3.59
CA ASP A 439 -12.79 17.23 -2.20
C ASP A 439 -12.53 18.43 -1.28
N GLY A 440 -12.05 19.55 -1.82
CA GLY A 440 -11.90 20.81 -1.09
C GLY A 440 -13.19 21.62 -0.95
N GLN A 441 -14.26 21.25 -1.66
CA GLN A 441 -15.53 21.98 -1.70
C GLN A 441 -15.34 23.47 -2.02
N VAL A 442 -14.46 23.76 -2.98
CA VAL A 442 -14.21 25.11 -3.47
C VAL A 442 -14.65 25.23 -4.92
N TRP A 443 -15.08 26.42 -5.32
CA TRP A 443 -15.35 26.70 -6.73
C TRP A 443 -14.07 27.10 -7.46
N LEU A 444 -13.95 26.65 -8.70
CA LEU A 444 -12.96 27.19 -9.63
C LEU A 444 -13.33 28.63 -9.98
N CYS A 445 -12.41 29.56 -9.77
CA CYS A 445 -12.62 30.96 -10.13
C CYS A 445 -12.41 31.23 -11.64
N GLU A 446 -13.01 32.33 -12.12
CA GLU A 446 -13.11 32.67 -13.54
C GLU A 446 -11.75 32.72 -14.24
N THR A 447 -10.73 33.30 -13.59
CA THR A 447 -9.41 33.47 -14.18
C THR A 447 -8.78 32.12 -14.54
N GLN A 448 -8.77 31.15 -13.62
CA GLN A 448 -8.18 29.83 -13.89
C GLN A 448 -9.08 28.98 -14.80
N ALA A 449 -10.41 29.12 -14.74
CA ALA A 449 -11.29 28.50 -15.74
C ALA A 449 -10.96 28.98 -17.17
N ARG A 450 -10.80 30.29 -17.36
CA ARG A 450 -10.41 30.89 -18.63
C ARG A 450 -9.05 30.42 -19.10
N GLN A 451 -8.05 30.41 -18.22
CA GLN A 451 -6.70 29.94 -18.54
C GLN A 451 -6.70 28.50 -19.05
N ILE A 452 -7.40 27.59 -18.36
CA ILE A 452 -7.51 26.18 -18.75
C ILE A 452 -8.20 26.04 -20.11
N TRP A 453 -9.31 26.77 -20.31
CA TRP A 453 -10.07 26.75 -21.57
C TRP A 453 -9.24 27.26 -22.74
N THR A 454 -8.56 28.40 -22.58
CA THR A 454 -7.70 28.94 -23.62
C THR A 454 -6.57 27.96 -23.93
N ALA A 455 -5.93 27.38 -22.92
CA ALA A 455 -4.79 26.49 -23.10
C ALA A 455 -5.13 25.15 -23.78
N LEU A 456 -6.30 24.56 -23.49
CA LEU A 456 -6.65 23.20 -23.92
C LEU A 456 -7.83 23.10 -24.90
N ALA A 457 -8.63 24.15 -25.08
CA ALA A 457 -9.72 24.17 -26.07
C ALA A 457 -9.41 25.12 -27.23
N GLN A 458 -9.17 26.41 -26.95
CA GLN A 458 -8.98 27.44 -28.00
C GLN A 458 -7.62 27.30 -28.69
N GLU A 459 -6.54 27.24 -27.91
CA GLU A 459 -5.16 27.11 -28.38
C GLU A 459 -4.65 25.66 -28.25
N ALA A 460 -5.57 24.70 -28.34
CA ALA A 460 -5.26 23.28 -28.34
C ALA A 460 -4.37 22.92 -29.53
N ILE A 461 -3.40 22.02 -29.30
CA ILE A 461 -2.46 21.57 -30.33
C ILE A 461 -3.00 20.28 -30.94
N PHE A 462 -3.36 19.34 -30.08
CA PHE A 462 -3.82 18.02 -30.48
C PHE A 462 -5.32 17.86 -30.23
N HIS A 463 -5.93 16.94 -30.98
CA HIS A 463 -7.32 16.57 -30.78
C HIS A 463 -7.59 16.04 -29.35
N CYS A 464 -6.63 15.32 -28.75
CA CYS A 464 -6.74 14.80 -27.39
C CYS A 464 -6.83 15.90 -26.32
N ASP A 465 -6.27 17.08 -26.56
CA ASP A 465 -6.27 18.21 -25.62
C ASP A 465 -7.68 18.77 -25.48
N ARG A 466 -8.35 19.00 -26.61
CA ARG A 466 -9.75 19.44 -26.67
C ARG A 466 -10.66 18.43 -25.99
N GLU A 467 -10.49 17.15 -26.32
CA GLU A 467 -11.22 16.05 -25.70
C GLU A 467 -11.05 16.04 -24.17
N ALA A 468 -9.81 16.18 -23.67
CA ALA A 468 -9.53 16.23 -22.25
C ALA A 468 -10.17 17.46 -21.58
N CYS A 469 -10.08 18.63 -22.21
CA CYS A 469 -10.69 19.88 -21.73
C CYS A 469 -12.20 19.75 -21.60
N PHE A 470 -12.89 19.34 -22.67
CA PHE A 470 -14.33 19.22 -22.69
C PHE A 470 -14.84 18.17 -21.69
N LYS A 471 -14.16 17.01 -21.59
CA LYS A 471 -14.48 15.99 -20.58
C LYS A 471 -14.30 16.54 -19.17
N TRP A 472 -13.26 17.34 -18.93
CA TRP A 472 -12.98 17.90 -17.61
C TRP A 472 -14.04 18.92 -17.19
N PHE A 473 -14.33 19.93 -18.01
CA PHE A 473 -15.41 20.89 -17.73
C PHE A 473 -16.78 20.22 -17.60
N SER A 474 -17.09 19.24 -18.45
CA SER A 474 -18.32 18.45 -18.33
C SER A 474 -18.46 17.74 -16.98
N LYS A 475 -17.35 17.35 -16.35
CA LYS A 475 -17.35 16.68 -15.04
C LYS A 475 -17.52 17.64 -13.87
N LEU A 476 -17.27 18.94 -14.06
CA LEU A 476 -17.54 19.99 -13.07
C LEU A 476 -19.03 20.35 -13.04
N MET A 477 -19.70 20.16 -14.17
CA MET A 477 -21.14 20.39 -14.33
C MET A 477 -21.93 19.15 -13.84
N THR A 478 -22.08 19.01 -12.52
CA THR A 478 -22.92 17.96 -11.91
C THR A 478 -24.38 18.40 -11.79
N ASP A 479 -25.33 17.45 -11.84
CA ASP A 479 -26.76 17.75 -11.91
C ASP A 479 -27.34 18.37 -10.63
N SER A 480 -26.67 18.19 -9.48
CA SER A 480 -27.18 18.62 -8.17
C SER A 480 -26.38 19.76 -7.53
N ASP A 481 -25.07 19.83 -7.77
CA ASP A 481 -24.19 20.86 -7.21
C ASP A 481 -22.97 21.06 -8.12
N PRO A 482 -22.98 22.06 -9.03
CA PRO A 482 -21.86 22.27 -9.93
C PRO A 482 -20.60 22.73 -9.16
N ASP A 483 -19.45 22.17 -9.53
CA ASP A 483 -18.13 22.55 -8.98
C ASP A 483 -17.67 23.95 -9.48
N LEU A 484 -18.49 24.61 -10.31
CA LEU A 484 -18.28 25.96 -10.83
C LEU A 484 -19.23 26.93 -10.14
N ASP A 485 -18.73 28.13 -9.84
CA ASP A 485 -19.57 29.21 -9.30
C ASP A 485 -20.75 29.48 -10.25
N PRO A 486 -22.01 29.35 -9.80
CA PRO A 486 -23.18 29.60 -10.62
C PRO A 486 -23.22 30.98 -11.29
N LYS A 487 -22.62 32.00 -10.64
CA LYS A 487 -22.53 33.35 -11.22
C LYS A 487 -21.54 33.39 -12.39
N MET A 488 -20.42 32.68 -12.27
CA MET A 488 -19.41 32.60 -13.33
C MET A 488 -19.85 31.69 -14.48
N MET A 489 -20.65 30.66 -14.19
CA MET A 489 -21.10 29.67 -15.17
C MET A 489 -21.76 30.31 -16.40
N LYS A 490 -22.66 31.29 -16.20
CA LYS A 490 -23.33 32.00 -17.31
C LYS A 490 -22.34 32.82 -18.12
N ASP A 491 -21.56 33.66 -17.46
CA ASP A 491 -20.55 34.51 -18.10
C ASP A 491 -19.54 33.67 -18.90
N PHE A 492 -19.10 32.54 -18.34
CA PHE A 492 -18.19 31.63 -19.01
C PHE A 492 -18.83 30.95 -20.22
N PHE A 493 -20.08 30.52 -20.10
CA PHE A 493 -20.85 29.96 -21.21
C PHE A 493 -20.95 30.95 -22.37
N GLU A 494 -21.41 32.18 -22.08
CA GLU A 494 -21.62 33.22 -23.08
C GLU A 494 -20.31 33.69 -23.72
N LYS A 495 -19.26 33.95 -22.93
CA LYS A 495 -18.01 34.54 -23.44
C LYS A 495 -17.05 33.53 -24.07
N HIS A 496 -17.15 32.24 -23.73
CA HIS A 496 -16.18 31.23 -24.17
C HIS A 496 -16.81 30.08 -24.94
N ILE A 497 -17.84 29.42 -24.40
CA ILE A 497 -18.41 28.22 -25.01
C ILE A 497 -19.21 28.56 -26.28
N LEU A 498 -20.04 29.61 -26.24
CA LEU A 498 -20.85 30.05 -27.40
C LEU A 498 -20.03 30.65 -28.55
N HIS A 499 -18.77 30.97 -28.30
CA HIS A 499 -17.86 31.53 -29.31
C HIS A 499 -16.87 30.49 -29.85
N PHE A 500 -16.92 29.24 -29.38
CA PHE A 500 -16.08 28.17 -29.90
C PHE A 500 -16.45 27.83 -31.36
N GLU A 501 -15.50 27.34 -32.16
CA GLU A 501 -15.76 27.05 -33.57
C GLU A 501 -16.51 25.70 -33.73
N PRO A 502 -17.74 25.67 -34.28
CA PRO A 502 -18.53 24.45 -34.37
C PRO A 502 -17.86 23.32 -35.16
N ALA A 503 -17.08 23.66 -36.20
CA ALA A 503 -16.36 22.68 -37.01
C ALA A 503 -15.27 21.92 -36.22
N GLN A 504 -14.80 22.48 -35.10
CA GLN A 504 -13.79 21.87 -34.23
C GLN A 504 -14.38 21.18 -33.00
N LEU A 505 -15.72 21.17 -32.86
CA LEU A 505 -16.35 20.45 -31.77
C LEU A 505 -16.11 18.96 -31.92
N THR A 506 -15.98 18.31 -30.78
CA THR A 506 -15.92 16.86 -30.68
C THR A 506 -17.19 16.34 -29.99
N GLU A 507 -17.35 15.02 -29.89
CA GLU A 507 -18.46 14.44 -29.13
C GLU A 507 -18.47 14.92 -27.67
N SER A 508 -17.29 14.99 -27.05
CA SER A 508 -17.11 15.52 -25.70
C SER A 508 -17.41 17.02 -25.64
N GLY A 509 -17.04 17.76 -26.69
CA GLY A 509 -17.35 19.19 -26.82
C GLY A 509 -18.85 19.47 -26.83
N LEU A 510 -19.62 18.70 -27.60
CA LEU A 510 -21.08 18.83 -27.61
C LEU A 510 -21.69 18.47 -26.26
N LYS A 511 -21.23 17.40 -25.60
CA LYS A 511 -21.66 17.04 -24.23
C LYS A 511 -21.35 18.14 -23.22
N CYS A 512 -20.20 18.81 -23.37
CA CYS A 512 -19.84 19.96 -22.55
C CYS A 512 -20.80 21.13 -22.79
N PHE A 513 -21.02 21.49 -24.06
CA PHE A 513 -22.00 22.52 -24.43
C PHE A 513 -23.39 22.21 -23.86
N GLU A 514 -23.89 20.98 -24.06
CA GLU A 514 -25.20 20.53 -23.60
C GLU A 514 -25.38 20.74 -22.10
N LYS A 515 -24.36 20.36 -21.29
CA LYS A 515 -24.41 20.54 -19.84
C LYS A 515 -24.50 22.00 -19.43
N PHE A 516 -23.66 22.87 -20.01
CA PHE A 516 -23.74 24.31 -19.72
C PHE A 516 -25.06 24.91 -20.21
N PHE A 517 -25.50 24.55 -21.41
CA PHE A 517 -26.77 25.00 -21.99
C PHE A 517 -27.94 24.66 -21.07
N LYS A 518 -28.03 23.41 -20.61
CA LYS A 518 -29.08 22.96 -19.69
C LYS A 518 -28.97 23.69 -18.35
N SER A 519 -27.81 23.69 -17.70
CA SER A 519 -27.63 24.30 -16.38
C SER A 519 -27.90 25.80 -16.36
N VAL A 520 -27.39 26.57 -17.33
CA VAL A 520 -27.63 28.03 -17.42
C VAL A 520 -29.11 28.30 -17.59
N ASN A 521 -29.79 27.62 -18.53
CA ASN A 521 -31.20 27.86 -18.77
C ASN A 521 -32.11 27.36 -17.62
N ILE A 522 -31.69 26.36 -16.83
CA ILE A 522 -32.37 25.95 -15.60
C ILE A 522 -32.24 27.03 -14.52
N VAL A 523 -31.03 27.55 -14.29
CA VAL A 523 -30.78 28.61 -13.31
C VAL A 523 -31.53 29.90 -13.67
N GLU A 524 -31.64 30.21 -14.96
CA GLU A 524 -32.44 31.35 -15.46
C GLU A 524 -33.97 31.08 -15.46
N GLY A 525 -34.41 29.89 -15.06
CA GLY A 525 -35.84 29.53 -15.02
C GLY A 525 -36.50 29.39 -16.40
N LYS A 526 -35.70 29.33 -17.46
CA LYS A 526 -36.14 29.13 -18.86
C LYS A 526 -36.42 27.65 -19.14
N LEU A 527 -35.67 26.75 -18.49
CA LEU A 527 -35.94 25.32 -18.44
C LEU A 527 -36.29 24.89 -17.01
N LEU A 528 -37.16 23.89 -16.86
CA LEU A 528 -37.55 23.33 -15.57
C LEU A 528 -37.31 21.81 -15.53
N HIS A 529 -36.82 21.31 -14.40
CA HIS A 529 -36.66 19.87 -14.19
C HIS A 529 -37.99 19.18 -13.87
N LYS A 530 -38.35 18.14 -14.64
CA LYS A 530 -39.46 17.25 -14.31
C LYS A 530 -38.99 16.10 -13.41
N VAL A 531 -39.20 16.26 -12.11
CA VAL A 531 -38.79 15.31 -11.04
C VAL A 531 -39.18 13.86 -11.31
N LYS A 532 -40.33 13.59 -11.95
CA LYS A 532 -40.84 12.22 -12.17
C LYS A 532 -40.32 11.48 -13.41
N LYS A 533 -39.69 12.16 -14.38
CA LYS A 533 -39.30 11.56 -15.67
C LYS A 533 -37.87 11.87 -16.14
N ARG A 534 -37.07 12.62 -15.36
CA ARG A 534 -35.77 13.17 -15.81
C ARG A 534 -35.87 13.89 -17.17
N SER A 535 -37.01 14.52 -17.46
CA SER A 535 -37.23 15.28 -18.69
C SER A 535 -37.19 16.77 -18.37
N LEU A 536 -36.74 17.59 -19.32
CA LEU A 536 -36.77 19.05 -19.22
C LEU A 536 -38.11 19.58 -19.72
N LEU A 537 -38.55 20.71 -19.16
CA LEU A 537 -39.74 21.43 -19.61
C LEU A 537 -39.33 22.85 -20.02
N LEU A 538 -39.74 23.27 -21.21
CA LEU A 538 -39.53 24.61 -21.71
C LEU A 538 -40.51 25.58 -21.06
N ASN A 539 -40.01 26.47 -20.21
CA ASN A 539 -40.82 27.49 -19.55
C ASN A 539 -40.75 28.83 -20.30
N ASN A 540 -39.61 29.14 -20.92
CA ASN A 540 -39.42 30.31 -21.78
C ASN A 540 -38.66 29.92 -23.05
N ALA A 541 -39.18 30.31 -24.21
CA ALA A 541 -38.62 30.01 -25.53
C ALA A 541 -37.28 30.70 -25.82
N ASP A 542 -36.98 31.81 -25.14
CA ASP A 542 -35.74 32.57 -25.33
C ASP A 542 -34.55 31.91 -24.61
N LEU A 543 -34.15 30.71 -25.07
CA LEU A 543 -33.06 29.96 -24.46
C LEU A 543 -31.69 30.59 -24.76
N THR A 544 -30.89 30.78 -23.72
CA THR A 544 -29.51 31.26 -23.83
C THR A 544 -28.67 30.22 -24.55
N GLY A 545 -28.00 30.60 -25.65
CA GLY A 545 -27.20 29.70 -26.47
C GLY A 545 -27.93 29.04 -27.65
N SER A 546 -29.21 29.38 -27.90
CA SER A 546 -29.98 28.85 -29.04
C SER A 546 -29.32 29.13 -30.39
N GLU A 547 -28.78 30.34 -30.56
CA GLU A 547 -28.12 30.73 -31.80
C GLU A 547 -26.86 29.90 -32.07
N TYR A 548 -26.10 29.61 -31.02
CA TYR A 548 -24.95 28.72 -31.13
C TYR A 548 -25.36 27.28 -31.44
N LEU A 549 -26.42 26.77 -30.81
CA LEU A 549 -26.95 25.44 -31.10
C LEU A 549 -27.30 25.29 -32.59
N TRP A 550 -27.93 26.31 -33.18
CA TRP A 550 -28.18 26.35 -34.61
C TRP A 550 -26.90 26.37 -35.46
N ARG A 551 -25.89 27.18 -35.06
CA ARG A 551 -24.57 27.15 -35.71
C ARG A 551 -23.91 25.78 -35.63
N VAL A 552 -24.11 25.02 -34.55
CA VAL A 552 -23.60 23.64 -34.42
C VAL A 552 -24.34 22.70 -35.37
N ILE A 553 -25.67 22.78 -35.45
CA ILE A 553 -26.46 21.96 -36.37
C ILE A 553 -26.01 22.19 -37.82
N THR A 554 -25.74 23.44 -38.20
CA THR A 554 -25.43 23.79 -39.59
C THR A 554 -23.97 23.56 -39.94
N ASN A 555 -23.03 23.94 -39.06
CA ASN A 555 -21.61 24.01 -39.39
C ASN A 555 -20.73 22.91 -38.79
N ALA A 556 -21.24 22.07 -37.87
CA ALA A 556 -20.49 20.93 -37.34
C ALA A 556 -20.61 19.69 -38.25
N GLY A 557 -19.70 18.72 -38.02
CA GLY A 557 -19.74 17.41 -38.67
C GLY A 557 -21.04 16.65 -38.39
N GLU A 558 -21.42 15.73 -39.28
CA GLU A 558 -22.75 15.11 -39.32
C GLU A 558 -23.18 14.48 -37.98
N ASP A 559 -22.30 13.70 -37.35
CA ASP A 559 -22.58 13.04 -36.06
C ASP A 559 -22.88 14.03 -34.92
N ILE A 560 -22.18 15.17 -34.90
CA ILE A 560 -22.33 16.22 -33.90
C ILE A 560 -23.60 17.00 -34.18
N ALA A 561 -23.84 17.36 -35.44
CA ALA A 561 -25.06 18.03 -35.87
C ALA A 561 -26.31 17.19 -35.54
N PHE A 562 -26.26 15.87 -35.75
CA PHE A 562 -27.37 14.97 -35.41
C PHE A 562 -27.71 15.02 -33.92
N ARG A 563 -26.70 14.93 -33.04
CA ARG A 563 -26.92 15.02 -31.59
C ARG A 563 -27.39 16.42 -31.16
N ALA A 564 -26.94 17.47 -31.84
CA ALA A 564 -27.42 18.82 -31.61
C ALA A 564 -28.91 18.98 -31.99
N ILE A 565 -29.37 18.33 -33.07
CA ILE A 565 -30.79 18.27 -33.44
C ILE A 565 -31.60 17.55 -32.35
N GLU A 566 -31.10 16.43 -31.82
CA GLU A 566 -31.77 15.72 -30.73
C GLU A 566 -31.87 16.57 -29.45
N LEU A 567 -30.82 17.34 -29.12
CA LEU A 567 -30.87 18.32 -28.03
C LEU A 567 -31.92 19.41 -28.30
N LEU A 568 -31.96 19.98 -29.50
CA LEU A 568 -32.95 20.99 -29.89
C LEU A 568 -34.38 20.44 -29.75
N LYS A 569 -34.63 19.21 -30.20
CA LYS A 569 -35.91 18.51 -30.04
C LYS A 569 -36.24 18.32 -28.56
N GLU A 570 -35.30 17.86 -27.75
CA GLU A 570 -35.50 17.63 -26.31
C GLU A 570 -35.99 18.90 -25.61
N VAL A 571 -35.32 20.04 -25.86
CA VAL A 571 -35.57 21.31 -25.15
C VAL A 571 -36.71 22.12 -25.74
N SER A 572 -37.14 21.84 -26.98
CA SER A 572 -38.18 22.63 -27.67
C SER A 572 -39.55 21.95 -27.74
N THR A 573 -39.63 20.64 -27.52
CA THR A 573 -40.89 19.88 -27.70
C THR A 573 -41.73 19.73 -26.43
N HIS A 574 -41.09 19.69 -25.26
CA HIS A 574 -41.77 19.47 -23.98
C HIS A 574 -42.08 20.81 -23.29
N LEU A 575 -43.28 21.36 -23.51
CA LEU A 575 -43.66 22.65 -22.93
C LEU A 575 -44.00 22.59 -21.43
N GLY A 576 -43.47 23.56 -20.69
CA GLY A 576 -43.77 23.86 -19.30
C GLY A 576 -45.10 24.60 -19.13
N PRO A 577 -45.55 24.79 -17.87
CA PRO A 577 -46.91 25.28 -17.56
C PRO A 577 -47.25 26.63 -18.20
N GLN A 578 -46.26 27.54 -18.35
CA GLN A 578 -46.48 28.86 -18.93
C GLN A 578 -46.79 28.84 -20.43
N LEU A 579 -46.23 27.87 -21.18
CA LEU A 579 -46.37 27.79 -22.64
C LEU A 579 -47.44 26.77 -23.07
N GLN A 580 -47.99 25.98 -22.13
CA GLN A 580 -49.04 24.99 -22.43
C GLN A 580 -50.34 25.62 -22.93
N SER A 581 -50.69 26.81 -22.46
CA SER A 581 -51.87 27.56 -22.93
C SER A 581 -51.76 27.99 -24.39
N SER A 582 -50.53 28.13 -24.92
CA SER A 582 -50.23 28.57 -26.28
C SER A 582 -49.56 27.48 -27.14
N LEU A 583 -49.73 26.20 -26.79
CA LEU A 583 -49.06 25.04 -27.41
C LEU A 583 -49.05 25.08 -28.95
N THR A 584 -50.23 25.20 -29.56
CA THR A 584 -50.38 25.19 -31.03
C THR A 584 -49.71 26.38 -31.69
N GLN A 585 -49.77 27.55 -31.06
CA GLN A 585 -49.15 28.77 -31.59
C GLN A 585 -47.62 28.67 -31.50
N TYR A 586 -47.10 28.18 -30.36
CA TYR A 586 -45.67 27.97 -30.17
C TYR A 586 -45.10 27.00 -31.21
N HIS A 587 -45.69 25.82 -31.38
CA HIS A 587 -45.17 24.84 -32.33
C HIS A 587 -45.23 25.33 -33.78
N LYS A 588 -46.26 26.10 -34.16
CA LYS A 588 -46.31 26.72 -35.50
C LYS A 588 -45.18 27.73 -35.69
N THR A 589 -44.92 28.59 -34.70
CA THR A 589 -43.83 29.56 -34.75
C THR A 589 -42.47 28.87 -34.80
N PHE A 590 -42.25 27.86 -33.95
CA PHE A 590 -41.00 27.10 -33.89
C PHE A 590 -40.70 26.37 -35.21
N ILE A 591 -41.71 25.68 -35.78
CA ILE A 591 -41.54 25.01 -37.09
C ILE A 591 -41.26 26.05 -38.18
N GLY A 592 -41.96 27.19 -38.17
CA GLY A 592 -41.70 28.29 -39.09
C GLY A 592 -40.26 28.79 -38.99
N GLU A 593 -39.76 29.02 -37.78
CA GLU A 593 -38.38 29.45 -37.54
C GLU A 593 -37.35 28.41 -38.02
N CYS A 594 -37.58 27.12 -37.75
CA CYS A 594 -36.74 26.04 -38.28
C CYS A 594 -36.67 26.08 -39.80
N LEU A 595 -37.83 26.22 -40.48
CA LEU A 595 -37.91 26.28 -41.94
C LEU A 595 -37.21 27.52 -42.50
N ASP A 596 -37.38 28.68 -41.88
CA ASP A 596 -36.75 29.93 -42.31
C ASP A 596 -35.22 29.87 -42.17
N ARG A 597 -34.72 29.37 -41.03
CA ARG A 597 -33.28 29.18 -40.80
C ARG A 597 -32.69 28.17 -41.78
N LEU A 598 -33.34 27.03 -42.00
CA LEU A 598 -32.90 26.03 -42.98
C LEU A 598 -32.90 26.58 -44.40
N ARG A 599 -33.93 27.34 -44.78
CA ARG A 599 -34.04 27.98 -46.10
C ARG A 599 -32.91 28.99 -46.32
N ALA A 600 -32.59 29.82 -45.33
CA ALA A 600 -31.49 30.77 -45.42
C ALA A 600 -30.14 30.07 -45.66
N HIS A 601 -29.89 28.94 -45.00
CA HIS A 601 -28.70 28.11 -45.23
C HIS A 601 -28.70 27.45 -46.61
N TYR A 602 -29.84 26.90 -47.05
CA TYR A 602 -29.99 26.33 -48.39
C TYR A 602 -29.73 27.37 -49.49
N ASP A 603 -30.30 28.57 -49.36
CA ASP A 603 -30.11 29.66 -50.32
C ASP A 603 -28.65 30.11 -50.37
N THR A 604 -27.98 30.19 -49.21
CA THR A 604 -26.54 30.52 -49.11
C THR A 604 -25.67 29.47 -49.82
N ILE A 605 -25.93 28.18 -49.59
CA ILE A 605 -25.21 27.09 -50.27
C ILE A 605 -25.53 27.07 -51.75
N GLY A 606 -26.79 27.33 -52.13
CA GLY A 606 -27.23 27.43 -53.52
C GLY A 606 -26.54 28.55 -54.30
N VAL A 607 -26.20 29.66 -53.64
CA VAL A 607 -25.39 30.74 -54.22
C VAL A 607 -23.92 30.33 -54.34
N LEU A 608 -23.34 29.70 -53.31
CA LEU A 608 -21.95 29.24 -53.31
C LEU A 608 -21.69 28.13 -54.35
N THR A 609 -22.64 27.21 -54.54
CA THR A 609 -22.54 26.15 -55.58
C THR A 609 -22.70 26.69 -57.00
N LYS A 610 -23.48 27.76 -57.21
CA LYS A 610 -23.54 28.48 -58.49
C LYS A 610 -22.24 29.20 -58.85
N GLN A 611 -21.35 29.44 -57.88
CA GLN A 611 -20.03 30.07 -58.07
C GLN A 611 -18.86 29.08 -58.21
N ASN A 612 -19.14 27.78 -58.40
CA ASN A 612 -18.19 26.74 -58.84
C ASN A 612 -17.16 26.24 -57.78
N ILE A 613 -17.65 25.59 -56.72
CA ILE A 613 -16.88 24.62 -55.91
C ILE A 613 -17.80 23.43 -55.53
N GLY A 614 -17.47 22.22 -56.02
CA GLY A 614 -17.87 20.87 -55.57
C GLY A 614 -19.27 20.63 -54.97
N GLY A 615 -20.12 19.88 -55.68
CA GLY A 615 -21.50 19.52 -55.32
C GLY A 615 -21.74 18.57 -54.13
N VAL A 616 -20.87 18.55 -53.12
CA VAL A 616 -21.01 17.69 -51.92
C VAL A 616 -21.90 18.34 -50.84
N GLY A 617 -21.88 19.67 -50.71
CA GLY A 617 -22.57 20.38 -49.62
C GLY A 617 -24.11 20.43 -49.67
N ILE A 618 -24.73 20.18 -50.84
CA ILE A 618 -26.20 20.21 -50.98
C ILE A 618 -26.85 18.98 -50.32
N PHE A 619 -26.22 17.81 -50.42
CA PHE A 619 -26.79 16.56 -49.91
C PHE A 619 -26.78 16.53 -48.37
N GLU A 620 -25.70 17.02 -47.74
CA GLU A 620 -25.60 17.12 -46.27
C GLU A 620 -26.65 18.07 -45.68
N VAL A 621 -26.94 19.21 -46.32
CA VAL A 621 -27.98 20.13 -45.84
C VAL A 621 -29.38 19.59 -46.07
N PHE A 622 -29.60 18.87 -47.17
CA PHE A 622 -30.87 18.20 -47.42
C PHE A 622 -31.12 17.03 -46.44
N GLU A 623 -30.08 16.30 -46.08
CA GLU A 623 -30.18 15.23 -45.07
C GLU A 623 -30.42 15.78 -43.66
N LYS A 624 -29.75 16.89 -43.29
CA LYS A 624 -30.04 17.64 -42.07
C LYS A 624 -31.49 18.18 -42.07
N PHE A 625 -32.01 18.60 -43.22
CA PHE A 625 -33.40 19.06 -43.40
C PHE A 625 -34.44 17.93 -43.20
N VAL A 626 -34.16 16.71 -43.67
CA VAL A 626 -35.06 15.55 -43.50
C VAL A 626 -35.06 15.02 -42.05
N ARG A 627 -33.96 15.21 -41.31
CA ARG A 627 -33.79 14.71 -39.93
C ARG A 627 -34.32 15.65 -38.83
N LEU A 628 -34.39 16.96 -39.12
CA LEU A 628 -35.04 17.98 -38.27
C LEU A 628 -36.56 17.78 -38.27
#